data_AF-A0A960LCZ1-F1
#
_entry.id   AF-A0A960LCZ1-F1
#
_cell.length_a   1.000
_cell.length_b   1.000
_cell.length_c   1.000
_cell.angle_alpha   90.00
_cell.angle_beta   90.00
_cell.angle_gamma   90.00
#
_symmetry.space_group_name_H-M   'P 1'
#
loop_
_entity.id
_entity.type
_entity.pdbx_description
1 polymer ?
#
loop_
_entity_poly.entity_id
_entity_poly.type
_entity_poly.pdbx_seq_one_letter_code
_entity_poly.pdbx_strand_id
1 'polypeptide(L)'
;MSQPNRLSRLLRIARFLVALFLLVGIGSVAEGSSSEGDVPAGMVTFFETETCPAGWTQPEYARGRLLMFDGKNGSANPVGTPMAAGVAPQHVHAPLSVSFDLPRQEVKGENGCGNTAPVAVGKRNIANYSGITASDLNLPFIHLIACEKTGKDAPRDPLPIETYGFFNRDSCPSQWEVCGPPVCPAITGRFAMPLVAGGTTGLVTGDGWTGTRQDGNHEHRVAGAFTPTAYGVAWFLFPSRERAASGERKFEGDSGDLRRSQPGDLLPYVRLLGCIKTGLVADAADPLPEGMTIFHGGQSNCPSGWRPTPETAGRFVVASPAGAKPFQKFGSTPFTTDGERRSHTHPFATDVRLESSNLCLDGNDDKGLAHSGTYKISGRTDPA
;
A
#
# COMPACT_ATOMS: atom_id res chain seq x y z
N MET A 1 59.36 -4.69 50.59
CA MET A 1 58.41 -5.76 50.22
C MET A 1 58.84 -6.37 48.89
N SER A 2 59.17 -7.67 48.92
CA SER A 2 59.33 -8.68 47.85
C SER A 2 59.38 -8.26 46.35
N GLN A 3 60.58 -8.28 45.76
CA GLN A 3 61.11 -9.22 44.73
C GLN A 3 60.16 -10.07 43.80
N PRO A 4 60.65 -10.59 42.64
CA PRO A 4 60.23 -10.22 41.27
C PRO A 4 59.88 -11.42 40.32
N ASN A 5 59.65 -11.13 39.03
CA ASN A 5 59.81 -11.96 37.80
C ASN A 5 59.88 -13.50 37.93
N ARG A 6 59.00 -14.22 37.22
CA ARG A 6 59.31 -15.52 36.60
C ARG A 6 58.61 -15.75 35.25
N LEU A 7 59.31 -15.35 34.20
CA LEU A 7 59.36 -16.10 32.95
C LEU A 7 59.90 -17.52 33.21
N SER A 8 59.48 -18.46 32.36
CA SER A 8 60.19 -19.68 31.96
C SER A 8 60.32 -20.85 32.97
N ARG A 9 59.43 -21.84 32.77
CA ARG A 9 59.65 -23.30 32.87
C ARG A 9 58.56 -23.92 31.99
N LEU A 10 58.71 -24.91 31.12
CA LEU A 10 59.76 -25.80 30.61
C LEU A 10 59.05 -26.49 29.41
N LEU A 11 59.49 -26.31 28.17
CA LEU A 11 60.23 -27.29 27.37
C LEU A 11 59.62 -28.71 27.25
N ARG A 12 59.23 -29.04 26.01
CA ARG A 12 59.50 -30.28 25.24
C ARG A 12 58.75 -31.58 25.62
N ILE A 13 58.02 -32.13 24.64
CA ILE A 13 58.07 -33.51 24.10
C ILE A 13 57.30 -33.48 22.75
N ALA A 14 58.01 -33.43 21.62
CA ALA A 14 58.16 -34.50 20.61
C ALA A 14 56.86 -34.79 19.80
N ARG A 15 56.74 -34.27 18.57
CA ARG A 15 57.09 -34.97 17.31
C ARG A 15 56.49 -36.39 17.19
N PHE A 16 55.33 -36.50 16.56
CA PHE A 16 54.99 -37.65 15.72
C PHE A 16 54.40 -37.15 14.40
N LEU A 17 55.20 -37.33 13.34
CA LEU A 17 54.77 -37.38 11.95
C LEU A 17 53.98 -38.68 11.76
N VAL A 18 52.70 -38.59 11.41
CA VAL A 18 52.02 -39.64 10.63
C VAL A 18 51.33 -38.94 9.48
N ALA A 19 51.95 -39.09 8.31
CA ALA A 19 51.33 -38.81 7.03
C ALA A 19 50.17 -39.79 6.84
N LEU A 20 48.95 -39.28 6.85
CA LEU A 20 47.79 -40.00 6.34
C LEU A 20 47.26 -39.21 5.14
N PHE A 21 47.64 -39.69 3.97
CA PHE A 21 46.98 -39.41 2.69
C PHE A 21 45.47 -39.70 2.86
N LEU A 22 44.67 -38.68 3.17
CA LEU A 22 43.24 -38.73 2.89
C LEU A 22 43.02 -38.01 1.57
N LEU A 23 42.56 -38.77 0.58
CA LEU A 23 42.08 -38.30 -0.70
C LEU A 23 41.18 -37.08 -0.49
N VAL A 24 41.72 -35.90 -0.79
CA VAL A 24 40.90 -34.75 -1.16
C VAL A 24 40.33 -35.12 -2.53
N GLY A 25 39.21 -35.85 -2.50
CA GLY A 25 38.34 -35.95 -3.64
C GLY A 25 37.92 -34.54 -3.97
N ILE A 26 38.54 -33.99 -5.02
CA ILE A 26 38.03 -32.84 -5.75
C ILE A 26 36.69 -33.32 -6.31
N GLY A 27 35.66 -33.28 -5.48
CA GLY A 27 34.29 -33.43 -5.93
C GLY A 27 34.06 -32.24 -6.83
N SER A 28 34.21 -32.45 -8.13
CA SER A 28 33.59 -31.61 -9.13
C SER A 28 32.16 -31.42 -8.65
N VAL A 29 31.84 -30.22 -8.17
CA VAL A 29 30.46 -29.80 -8.03
C VAL A 29 29.98 -29.85 -9.46
N ALA A 30 29.32 -30.95 -9.82
CA ALA A 30 28.60 -31.04 -11.06
C ALA A 30 27.62 -29.88 -10.99
N GLU A 31 27.90 -28.82 -11.75
CA GLU A 31 26.89 -27.88 -12.18
C GLU A 31 25.80 -28.74 -12.81
N GLY A 32 24.78 -29.06 -12.00
CA GLY A 32 23.60 -29.78 -12.45
C GLY A 32 22.93 -28.90 -13.49
N SER A 33 23.33 -29.09 -14.73
CA SER A 33 22.88 -28.36 -15.92
C SER A 33 21.49 -28.84 -16.35
N SER A 34 20.58 -29.07 -15.42
CA SER A 34 19.17 -29.13 -15.75
C SER A 34 18.68 -27.69 -15.79
N SER A 35 18.73 -27.09 -16.97
CA SER A 35 18.08 -25.83 -17.30
C SER A 35 16.56 -25.97 -17.11
N GLU A 36 16.08 -26.02 -15.87
CA GLU A 36 14.65 -25.96 -15.61
C GLU A 36 14.14 -24.57 -16.01
N GLY A 37 13.38 -24.54 -17.11
CA GLY A 37 12.69 -23.35 -17.61
C GLY A 37 13.46 -22.60 -18.68
N ASP A 38 13.10 -22.88 -19.93
CA ASP A 38 13.44 -22.12 -21.13
C ASP A 38 12.68 -20.79 -21.19
N VAL A 39 12.73 -19.97 -20.14
CA VAL A 39 12.17 -18.60 -20.22
C VAL A 39 13.29 -17.57 -20.29
N PRO A 40 13.04 -16.38 -20.86
CA PRO A 40 14.09 -15.39 -20.97
C PRO A 40 14.59 -14.92 -19.59
N ALA A 41 15.87 -14.59 -19.53
CA ALA A 41 16.49 -14.09 -18.31
C ALA A 41 15.88 -12.75 -17.89
N GLY A 42 15.81 -12.53 -16.58
CA GLY A 42 15.18 -11.37 -15.98
C GLY A 42 13.66 -11.42 -15.95
N MET A 43 13.01 -12.48 -16.46
CA MET A 43 11.57 -12.67 -16.26
C MET A 43 11.28 -12.87 -14.77
N VAL A 44 10.34 -12.09 -14.24
CA VAL A 44 9.82 -12.21 -12.89
C VAL A 44 8.40 -12.76 -12.96
N THR A 45 8.15 -13.85 -12.25
CA THR A 45 6.79 -14.41 -12.13
C THR A 45 6.54 -15.03 -10.77
N PHE A 46 5.29 -15.40 -10.51
CA PHE A 46 4.88 -16.04 -9.27
C PHE A 46 4.94 -17.57 -9.37
N PHE A 47 5.21 -18.22 -8.25
CA PHE A 47 5.16 -19.67 -8.10
C PHE A 47 4.25 -20.08 -6.94
N GLU A 48 3.59 -21.22 -7.10
CA GLU A 48 2.76 -21.87 -6.08
C GLU A 48 3.60 -22.60 -4.99
N THR A 49 4.93 -22.51 -5.06
CA THR A 49 5.91 -23.17 -4.17
C THR A 49 6.41 -22.25 -3.05
N GLU A 50 7.13 -22.83 -2.07
CA GLU A 50 7.78 -22.06 -0.98
C GLU A 50 9.13 -21.45 -1.38
N THR A 51 9.81 -22.05 -2.35
CA THR A 51 11.14 -21.64 -2.81
C THR A 51 11.18 -21.58 -4.33
N CYS A 52 12.05 -20.72 -4.86
CA CYS A 52 12.26 -20.64 -6.29
C CYS A 52 12.87 -21.93 -6.85
N PRO A 53 12.43 -22.41 -8.03
CA PRO A 53 13.03 -23.56 -8.70
C PRO A 53 14.50 -23.33 -9.08
N ALA A 54 15.19 -24.39 -9.52
CA ALA A 54 16.57 -24.28 -9.99
C ALA A 54 16.69 -23.27 -11.15
N GLY A 55 17.73 -22.43 -11.12
CA GLY A 55 17.91 -21.37 -12.12
C GLY A 55 17.04 -20.13 -11.92
N TRP A 56 16.29 -20.06 -10.82
CA TRP A 56 15.49 -18.92 -10.40
C TRP A 56 15.92 -18.44 -9.02
N THR A 57 15.77 -17.14 -8.75
CA THR A 57 16.07 -16.55 -7.45
C THR A 57 14.96 -15.63 -7.01
N GLN A 58 14.66 -15.59 -5.71
CA GLN A 58 13.68 -14.65 -5.17
C GLN A 58 14.29 -13.24 -5.13
N PRO A 59 13.78 -12.27 -5.91
CA PRO A 59 14.38 -10.95 -5.96
C PRO A 59 14.05 -10.15 -4.69
N GLU A 60 15.07 -9.58 -4.06
CA GLU A 60 14.89 -8.82 -2.80
C GLU A 60 13.99 -7.59 -2.97
N TYR A 61 14.07 -6.92 -4.13
CA TYR A 61 13.28 -5.74 -4.43
C TYR A 61 11.76 -6.03 -4.46
N ALA A 62 11.35 -7.27 -4.76
CA ALA A 62 9.95 -7.64 -4.87
C ALA A 62 9.33 -8.09 -3.54
N ARG A 63 10.13 -8.57 -2.58
CA ARG A 63 9.62 -9.13 -1.32
C ARG A 63 8.65 -8.18 -0.61
N GLY A 64 7.43 -8.65 -0.36
CA GLY A 64 6.34 -7.89 0.27
C GLY A 64 5.71 -6.83 -0.63
N ARG A 65 5.86 -6.91 -1.95
CA ARG A 65 5.37 -5.88 -2.89
C ARG A 65 4.52 -6.48 -4.01
N LEU A 66 3.66 -5.64 -4.58
CA LEU A 66 2.96 -5.92 -5.83
C LEU A 66 3.90 -5.74 -7.03
N LEU A 67 3.69 -6.49 -8.11
CA LEU A 67 4.37 -6.27 -9.38
C LEU A 67 3.51 -5.37 -10.26
N MET A 68 4.06 -4.25 -10.72
CA MET A 68 3.42 -3.30 -11.62
C MET A 68 4.07 -3.34 -12.99
N PHE A 69 3.23 -3.35 -14.04
CA PHE A 69 3.68 -3.21 -15.42
C PHE A 69 4.10 -1.76 -15.69
N ASP A 70 5.39 -1.53 -15.92
CA ASP A 70 5.92 -0.29 -16.46
C ASP A 70 6.07 -0.44 -17.98
N GLY A 71 5.56 0.53 -18.72
CA GLY A 71 5.65 0.59 -20.19
C GLY A 71 6.97 1.18 -20.66
N LYS A 72 7.83 1.62 -19.74
CA LYS A 72 9.18 2.11 -20.00
C LYS A 72 10.14 1.36 -19.09
N ASN A 73 11.35 1.09 -19.56
CA ASN A 73 12.50 0.45 -18.91
C ASN A 73 12.25 -0.16 -17.51
N GLY A 74 12.41 -1.47 -17.38
CA GLY A 74 12.22 -2.19 -16.12
C GLY A 74 13.27 -1.79 -15.12
N SER A 75 12.93 -0.87 -14.22
CA SER A 75 13.90 -0.25 -13.34
C SER A 75 14.04 -0.94 -11.98
N ALA A 76 13.32 -2.05 -11.75
CA ALA A 76 13.24 -2.78 -10.48
C ALA A 76 13.22 -1.86 -9.26
N ASN A 77 12.55 -0.72 -9.40
CA ASN A 77 12.56 0.37 -8.43
C ASN A 77 11.41 0.12 -7.45
N PRO A 78 11.70 -0.34 -6.21
CA PRO A 78 10.67 -0.52 -5.21
C PRO A 78 10.12 0.85 -4.78
N VAL A 79 8.81 0.90 -4.59
CA VAL A 79 8.06 2.05 -4.07
C VAL A 79 7.34 1.59 -2.82
N GLY A 80 7.40 2.39 -1.76
CA GLY A 80 6.76 2.10 -0.47
C GLY A 80 7.47 1.05 0.40
N THR A 81 7.00 0.97 1.64
CA THR A 81 7.46 -0.01 2.64
C THR A 81 6.85 -1.38 2.36
N PRO A 82 7.64 -2.47 2.26
CA PRO A 82 7.10 -3.77 1.91
C PRO A 82 6.14 -4.30 2.97
N MET A 83 5.08 -4.99 2.51
CA MET A 83 4.11 -5.67 3.35
C MET A 83 4.79 -6.79 4.14
N ALA A 84 4.49 -6.87 5.44
CA ALA A 84 4.82 -8.03 6.25
C ALA A 84 3.89 -9.22 5.91
N ALA A 85 4.32 -10.43 6.27
CA ALA A 85 3.55 -11.65 6.02
C ALA A 85 2.15 -11.56 6.65
N GLY A 86 1.10 -11.68 5.83
CA GLY A 86 -0.30 -11.62 6.26
C GLY A 86 -0.80 -10.26 6.77
N VAL A 87 -0.03 -9.18 6.61
CA VAL A 87 -0.43 -7.84 7.07
C VAL A 87 -0.75 -6.96 5.87
N ALA A 88 -2.00 -6.50 5.78
CA ALA A 88 -2.43 -5.57 4.74
C ALA A 88 -1.73 -4.21 4.91
N PRO A 89 -1.38 -3.52 3.81
CA PRO A 89 -0.78 -2.21 3.90
C PRO A 89 -1.77 -1.25 4.54
N GLN A 90 -1.24 -0.47 5.47
CA GLN A 90 -1.97 0.60 6.12
C GLN A 90 -1.44 1.90 5.56
N HIS A 91 -2.32 2.88 5.36
CA HIS A 91 -1.92 4.22 5.00
C HIS A 91 -2.52 5.23 5.98
N VAL A 92 -1.81 6.34 6.12
CA VAL A 92 -2.23 7.49 6.92
C VAL A 92 -2.26 8.71 6.02
N HIS A 93 -3.12 9.66 6.36
CA HIS A 93 -3.14 10.97 5.71
C HIS A 93 -2.28 11.95 6.50
N ALA A 94 -1.78 12.98 5.82
CA ALA A 94 -1.20 14.13 6.47
C ALA A 94 -2.25 14.83 7.36
N PRO A 95 -1.82 15.67 8.32
CA PRO A 95 -2.75 16.38 9.18
C PRO A 95 -3.81 17.18 8.41
N LEU A 96 -5.07 16.76 8.58
CA LEU A 96 -6.25 17.46 8.07
C LEU A 96 -6.33 18.91 8.58
N SER A 97 -6.82 19.81 7.74
CA SER A 97 -7.28 21.13 8.19
C SER A 97 -8.77 21.25 7.92
N VAL A 98 -9.57 21.45 8.97
CA VAL A 98 -11.02 21.60 8.85
C VAL A 98 -11.39 23.04 9.18
N SER A 99 -12.20 23.65 8.33
CA SER A 99 -12.85 24.91 8.64
C SER A 99 -14.31 24.68 9.01
N PHE A 100 -14.80 25.29 10.09
CA PHE A 100 -16.23 25.37 10.34
C PHE A 100 -16.67 26.82 10.55
N ASP A 101 -17.92 27.09 10.15
CA ASP A 101 -18.58 28.35 10.38
C ASP A 101 -19.30 28.32 11.73
N LEU A 102 -18.87 29.20 12.64
CA LEU A 102 -19.66 29.51 13.82
C LEU A 102 -20.74 30.52 13.42
N PRO A 103 -22.04 30.18 13.54
CA PRO A 103 -23.10 31.09 13.17
C PRO A 103 -22.99 32.39 13.99
N ARG A 104 -23.20 33.52 13.31
CA ARG A 104 -23.18 34.84 13.94
C ARG A 104 -24.23 34.90 15.05
N GLN A 105 -23.80 35.27 16.24
CA GLN A 105 -24.71 35.64 17.33
C GLN A 105 -24.48 37.11 17.64
N GLU A 106 -25.44 37.95 17.29
CA GLU A 106 -25.45 39.32 17.77
C GLU A 106 -25.98 39.32 19.20
N VAL A 107 -25.13 39.67 20.16
CA VAL A 107 -25.57 40.03 21.51
C VAL A 107 -25.70 41.54 21.54
N LYS A 108 -26.92 42.06 21.59
CA LYS A 108 -27.12 43.47 21.93
C LYS A 108 -26.92 43.62 23.44
N GLY A 109 -25.80 44.21 23.84
CA GLY A 109 -25.66 44.73 25.20
C GLY A 109 -26.55 45.97 25.34
N GLU A 110 -27.43 45.98 26.34
CA GLU A 110 -28.01 47.23 26.82
C GLU A 110 -26.98 48.04 27.60
N ASN A 111 -27.07 49.36 27.49
CA ASN A 111 -26.11 50.38 27.89
C ASN A 111 -25.39 50.12 29.23
N GLY A 112 -24.05 50.11 29.20
CA GLY A 112 -23.21 50.30 30.40
C GLY A 112 -21.93 49.48 30.43
N CYS A 113 -21.93 48.29 29.83
CA CYS A 113 -20.75 47.44 29.75
C CYS A 113 -20.16 47.52 28.35
N GLY A 114 -18.97 48.11 28.22
CA GLY A 114 -18.24 48.31 26.97
C GLY A 114 -17.81 47.01 26.29
N ASN A 115 -18.76 46.19 25.86
CA ASN A 115 -18.55 44.98 25.07
C ASN A 115 -18.12 45.39 23.65
N THR A 116 -16.88 45.86 23.49
CA THR A 116 -16.32 46.28 22.19
C THR A 116 -15.87 45.12 21.32
N ALA A 117 -16.16 43.87 21.69
CA ALA A 117 -15.79 42.70 20.90
C ALA A 117 -16.90 41.63 20.94
N PRO A 118 -17.80 41.55 19.95
CA PRO A 118 -18.62 40.36 19.78
C PRO A 118 -17.70 39.13 19.65
N VAL A 119 -18.13 37.99 20.21
CA VAL A 119 -17.46 36.69 20.01
C VAL A 119 -17.16 36.56 18.52
N ALA A 120 -15.88 36.47 18.17
CA ALA A 120 -15.44 36.71 16.80
C ALA A 120 -16.19 35.80 15.81
N VAL A 121 -17.04 36.41 15.00
CA VAL A 121 -17.87 35.77 13.98
C VAL A 121 -16.97 35.33 12.81
N GLY A 122 -17.26 34.19 12.20
CA GLY A 122 -16.64 33.77 10.93
C GLY A 122 -15.86 32.46 11.00
N LYS A 123 -15.47 31.97 9.80
CA LYS A 123 -14.74 30.72 9.59
C LYS A 123 -13.59 30.57 10.57
N ARG A 124 -13.61 29.49 11.34
CA ARG A 124 -12.47 29.05 12.13
C ARG A 124 -11.79 27.91 11.41
N ASN A 125 -10.53 28.13 11.06
CA ASN A 125 -9.66 27.09 10.56
C ASN A 125 -9.02 26.39 11.76
N ILE A 126 -9.28 25.10 11.91
CA ILE A 126 -8.45 24.25 12.74
C ILE A 126 -7.36 23.72 11.82
N ALA A 127 -6.15 24.25 11.99
CA ALA A 127 -4.96 23.73 11.34
C ALA A 127 -4.32 22.66 12.23
N ASN A 128 -3.77 21.61 11.60
CA ASN A 128 -2.94 20.56 12.20
C ASN A 128 -3.69 19.49 13.00
N TYR A 129 -4.41 18.63 12.29
CA TYR A 129 -5.05 17.43 12.83
C TYR A 129 -4.08 16.24 12.92
N SER A 130 -3.69 15.75 14.10
CA SER A 130 -2.72 14.63 14.21
C SER A 130 -3.34 13.25 14.47
N GLY A 131 -4.68 13.11 14.42
CA GLY A 131 -5.40 11.94 14.92
C GLY A 131 -5.97 11.00 13.85
N ILE A 132 -5.36 10.90 12.65
CA ILE A 132 -5.86 10.00 11.60
C ILE A 132 -5.26 8.63 11.89
N THR A 133 -6.09 7.68 12.28
CA THR A 133 -5.65 6.30 12.44
C THR A 133 -5.42 5.70 11.06
N ALA A 134 -4.37 4.90 10.95
CA ALA A 134 -4.11 4.16 9.74
C ALA A 134 -5.33 3.30 9.38
N SER A 135 -5.72 3.30 8.10
CA SER A 135 -6.77 2.42 7.58
C SER A 135 -6.18 1.44 6.58
N ASP A 136 -6.74 0.24 6.55
CA ASP A 136 -6.57 -0.64 5.42
C ASP A 136 -7.33 -0.07 4.20
N LEU A 137 -6.90 -0.52 3.03
CA LEU A 137 -7.50 -0.17 1.74
C LEU A 137 -8.75 -0.99 1.40
N ASN A 138 -9.20 -1.85 2.31
CA ASN A 138 -10.23 -2.83 2.04
C ASN A 138 -9.94 -3.70 0.79
N LEU A 139 -8.68 -3.88 0.42
CA LEU A 139 -8.26 -4.69 -0.73
C LEU A 139 -7.90 -6.12 -0.33
N PRO A 140 -8.23 -7.12 -1.16
CA PRO A 140 -7.88 -8.50 -0.89
C PRO A 140 -6.51 -8.86 -1.46
N PHE A 141 -5.69 -9.52 -0.66
CA PHE A 141 -4.34 -9.91 -1.03
C PHE A 141 -4.11 -11.41 -0.85
N ILE A 142 -3.10 -11.92 -1.55
CA ILE A 142 -2.56 -13.27 -1.38
C ILE A 142 -1.05 -13.28 -1.62
N HIS A 143 -0.30 -14.01 -0.81
CA HIS A 143 1.13 -14.19 -0.99
C HIS A 143 1.44 -15.37 -1.93
N LEU A 144 2.26 -15.13 -2.94
CA LEU A 144 2.95 -16.14 -3.75
C LEU A 144 4.42 -15.75 -3.87
N ILE A 145 5.34 -16.71 -3.95
CA ILE A 145 6.75 -16.36 -4.12
C ILE A 145 6.95 -15.80 -5.54
N ALA A 146 7.48 -14.58 -5.63
CA ALA A 146 7.98 -14.07 -6.90
C ALA A 146 9.41 -14.54 -7.10
N CYS A 147 9.71 -15.07 -8.27
CA CYS A 147 11.03 -15.54 -8.64
C CYS A 147 11.44 -14.90 -9.95
N GLU A 148 12.72 -14.54 -10.04
CA GLU A 148 13.36 -13.98 -11.22
C GLU A 148 14.24 -15.04 -11.89
N LYS A 149 14.07 -15.22 -13.20
CA LYS A 149 14.90 -16.13 -13.98
C LYS A 149 16.32 -15.57 -14.07
N THR A 150 17.28 -16.36 -13.60
CA THR A 150 18.70 -16.03 -13.69
C THR A 150 19.36 -16.68 -14.90
N GLY A 151 20.53 -16.18 -15.28
CA GLY A 151 21.36 -16.74 -16.35
C GLY A 151 21.22 -16.01 -17.69
N LYS A 152 21.43 -16.73 -18.79
CA LYS A 152 21.29 -16.21 -20.15
C LYS A 152 19.86 -16.44 -20.65
N ASP A 153 19.45 -15.62 -21.61
CA ASP A 153 18.21 -15.85 -22.34
C ASP A 153 18.22 -17.26 -22.94
N ALA A 154 17.16 -18.02 -22.67
CA ALA A 154 16.96 -19.29 -23.31
C ALA A 154 16.79 -19.09 -24.83
N PRO A 155 17.38 -19.96 -25.67
CA PRO A 155 17.24 -19.86 -27.12
C PRO A 155 15.81 -20.17 -27.60
N ARG A 156 14.99 -20.72 -26.72
CA ARG A 156 13.58 -21.07 -26.94
C ARG A 156 12.76 -20.50 -25.79
N ASP A 157 11.48 -20.29 -26.06
CA ASP A 157 10.51 -19.88 -25.06
C ASP A 157 9.23 -20.71 -25.25
N PRO A 158 8.89 -21.61 -24.30
CA PRO A 158 7.72 -22.46 -24.40
C PRO A 158 6.46 -21.81 -23.79
N LEU A 159 6.54 -20.57 -23.30
CA LEU A 159 5.35 -19.87 -22.79
C LEU A 159 4.27 -19.72 -23.88
N PRO A 160 2.99 -19.76 -23.53
CA PRO A 160 1.93 -19.48 -24.49
C PRO A 160 2.04 -18.07 -25.09
N ILE A 161 1.63 -17.88 -26.35
CA ILE A 161 1.42 -16.53 -26.90
C ILE A 161 0.43 -15.77 -26.03
N GLU A 162 0.50 -14.43 -26.04
CA GLU A 162 -0.32 -13.56 -25.19
C GLU A 162 -0.10 -13.79 -23.68
N THR A 163 1.05 -14.36 -23.30
CA THR A 163 1.53 -14.31 -21.92
C THR A 163 2.04 -12.91 -21.63
N TYR A 164 1.59 -12.32 -20.52
CA TYR A 164 2.16 -11.10 -19.98
C TYR A 164 3.26 -11.45 -18.98
N GLY A 165 4.44 -10.88 -19.19
CA GLY A 165 5.61 -11.07 -18.35
C GLY A 165 6.09 -9.75 -17.75
N PHE A 166 6.55 -9.82 -16.50
CA PHE A 166 7.33 -8.76 -15.88
C PHE A 166 8.80 -9.03 -16.11
N PHE A 167 9.57 -8.02 -16.49
CA PHE A 167 10.99 -8.18 -16.77
C PHE A 167 11.83 -7.14 -16.02
N ASN A 168 12.86 -7.62 -15.33
CA ASN A 168 13.90 -6.81 -14.70
C ASN A 168 15.03 -6.51 -15.69
N ARG A 169 14.73 -5.73 -16.73
CA ARG A 169 15.67 -5.31 -17.78
C ARG A 169 15.08 -4.14 -18.58
N ASP A 170 15.91 -3.54 -19.43
CA ASP A 170 15.55 -2.34 -20.21
C ASP A 170 14.82 -2.63 -21.53
N SER A 171 14.78 -3.87 -22.00
CA SER A 171 14.14 -4.25 -23.27
C SER A 171 13.50 -5.62 -23.22
N CYS A 172 12.38 -5.81 -23.93
CA CYS A 172 11.75 -7.12 -24.03
C CYS A 172 12.68 -8.12 -24.75
N PRO A 173 12.66 -9.41 -24.36
CA PRO A 173 13.38 -10.45 -25.07
C PRO A 173 12.91 -10.63 -26.52
N SER A 174 13.65 -11.41 -27.31
CA SER A 174 13.17 -11.84 -28.63
C SER A 174 11.82 -12.56 -28.51
N GLN A 175 10.90 -12.34 -29.46
CA GLN A 175 9.52 -12.86 -29.45
C GLN A 175 8.58 -12.21 -28.42
N TRP A 176 9.02 -11.14 -27.75
CA TRP A 176 8.22 -10.34 -26.85
C TRP A 176 8.16 -8.89 -27.33
N GLU A 177 7.04 -8.25 -27.07
CA GLU A 177 6.82 -6.84 -27.39
C GLU A 177 6.54 -6.06 -26.11
N VAL A 178 7.03 -4.82 -26.06
CA VAL A 178 6.80 -3.93 -24.91
C VAL A 178 5.32 -3.63 -24.80
N CYS A 179 4.79 -3.79 -23.59
CA CYS A 179 3.44 -3.39 -23.31
C CYS A 179 3.31 -1.88 -23.11
N GLY A 180 2.84 -1.25 -24.17
CA GLY A 180 2.40 0.14 -24.21
C GLY A 180 1.54 0.37 -25.46
N PRO A 181 1.11 1.61 -25.72
CA PRO A 181 0.45 1.93 -26.98
C PRO A 181 1.39 1.65 -28.17
N PRO A 182 0.95 0.92 -29.22
CA PRO A 182 -0.40 0.40 -29.46
C PRO A 182 -0.66 -1.06 -29.02
N VAL A 183 0.36 -1.81 -28.58
CA VAL A 183 0.30 -3.29 -28.38
C VAL A 183 -0.57 -3.70 -27.18
N CYS A 184 -0.36 -3.10 -26.01
CA CYS A 184 -1.15 -3.36 -24.79
C CYS A 184 -1.25 -2.07 -23.95
N PRO A 185 -1.90 -1.00 -24.46
CA PRO A 185 -2.00 0.28 -23.75
C PRO A 185 -2.73 0.16 -22.40
N ALA A 186 -3.54 -0.89 -22.27
CA ALA A 186 -4.41 -1.10 -21.13
C ALA A 186 -3.65 -1.43 -19.83
N ILE A 187 -2.41 -1.97 -19.89
CA ILE A 187 -1.73 -2.49 -18.68
C ILE A 187 -0.65 -1.57 -18.10
N THR A 188 -0.17 -0.56 -18.85
CA THR A 188 0.91 0.32 -18.38
C THR A 188 0.49 1.09 -17.12
N GLY A 189 1.32 1.04 -16.07
CA GLY A 189 1.06 1.63 -14.77
C GLY A 189 0.02 0.88 -13.94
N ARG A 190 -0.21 -0.42 -14.21
CA ARG A 190 -1.25 -1.20 -13.52
C ARG A 190 -0.73 -2.49 -12.94
N PHE A 191 -1.51 -3.02 -12.01
CA PHE A 191 -1.34 -4.34 -11.43
C PHE A 191 -2.21 -5.34 -12.18
N ALA A 192 -1.67 -6.49 -12.56
CA ALA A 192 -2.53 -7.59 -13.00
C ALA A 192 -3.21 -8.24 -11.79
N MET A 193 -4.46 -8.61 -12.01
CA MET A 193 -5.27 -9.31 -11.02
C MET A 193 -5.81 -10.60 -11.66
N PRO A 194 -5.65 -11.76 -11.02
CA PRO A 194 -6.29 -12.99 -11.45
C PRO A 194 -7.82 -12.81 -11.47
N LEU A 195 -8.43 -13.34 -12.54
CA LEU A 195 -9.86 -13.16 -12.79
C LEU A 195 -10.71 -13.63 -11.61
N VAL A 196 -11.79 -12.91 -11.33
CA VAL A 196 -12.87 -13.43 -10.48
C VAL A 196 -13.54 -14.61 -11.17
N ALA A 197 -14.27 -15.44 -10.43
CA ALA A 197 -15.05 -16.52 -11.03
C ALA A 197 -16.05 -15.96 -12.06
N GLY A 198 -15.90 -16.34 -13.33
CA GLY A 198 -16.71 -15.81 -14.43
C GLY A 198 -16.32 -14.41 -14.92
N GLY A 199 -15.15 -13.90 -14.53
CA GLY A 199 -14.64 -12.60 -14.95
C GLY A 199 -14.14 -12.56 -16.41
N THR A 200 -13.88 -11.34 -16.88
CA THR A 200 -13.56 -11.00 -18.26
C THR A 200 -12.07 -10.67 -18.40
N THR A 201 -11.35 -11.39 -19.27
CA THR A 201 -9.94 -11.08 -19.59
C THR A 201 -9.80 -9.68 -20.19
N GLY A 202 -8.75 -8.97 -19.79
CA GLY A 202 -8.43 -7.65 -20.33
C GLY A 202 -9.29 -6.50 -19.80
N LEU A 203 -10.21 -6.76 -18.86
CA LEU A 203 -10.93 -5.70 -18.18
C LEU A 203 -9.96 -4.81 -17.38
N VAL A 204 -10.14 -3.50 -17.50
CA VAL A 204 -9.33 -2.51 -16.80
C VAL A 204 -10.21 -1.60 -15.97
N THR A 205 -9.80 -1.36 -14.73
CA THR A 205 -10.47 -0.47 -13.78
C THR A 205 -9.56 0.71 -13.42
N GLY A 206 -10.11 1.92 -13.44
CA GLY A 206 -9.40 3.17 -13.09
C GLY A 206 -8.36 3.60 -14.11
N ASP A 207 -7.51 4.56 -13.75
CA ASP A 207 -6.38 5.03 -14.55
C ASP A 207 -5.08 4.30 -14.18
N GLY A 208 -4.16 4.16 -15.14
CA GLY A 208 -2.83 3.63 -14.87
C GLY A 208 -1.95 4.65 -14.14
N TRP A 209 -1.15 4.18 -13.19
CA TRP A 209 -0.20 5.00 -12.42
C TRP A 209 1.03 5.30 -13.27
N THR A 210 0.86 6.22 -14.23
CA THR A 210 1.90 6.61 -15.18
C THR A 210 2.39 8.04 -14.92
N GLY A 211 3.65 8.32 -15.28
CA GLY A 211 4.23 9.67 -15.19
C GLY A 211 4.46 10.13 -13.75
N THR A 212 4.07 11.36 -13.41
CA THR A 212 4.23 11.97 -12.07
C THR A 212 3.04 11.75 -11.13
N ARG A 213 1.99 11.05 -11.60
CA ARG A 213 0.79 10.73 -10.81
C ARG A 213 0.97 9.30 -10.26
N GLN A 214 1.95 9.13 -9.36
CA GLN A 214 2.53 7.81 -9.05
C GLN A 214 1.86 7.04 -7.91
N ASP A 215 0.85 7.60 -7.23
CA ASP A 215 0.70 7.25 -5.81
C ASP A 215 -0.70 6.81 -5.41
N GLY A 216 -1.67 6.68 -6.33
CA GLY A 216 -3.05 6.38 -5.94
C GLY A 216 -3.68 7.48 -5.09
N ASN A 217 -3.24 8.74 -5.25
CA ASN A 217 -3.82 9.89 -4.59
C ASN A 217 -5.34 9.87 -4.71
N HIS A 218 -6.00 9.92 -3.56
CA HIS A 218 -7.43 10.10 -3.44
C HIS A 218 -7.70 11.18 -2.39
N GLU A 219 -8.91 11.71 -2.43
CA GLU A 219 -9.38 12.72 -1.50
C GLU A 219 -10.55 12.15 -0.72
N HIS A 220 -10.67 12.61 0.52
CA HIS A 220 -11.86 12.41 1.33
C HIS A 220 -12.50 13.76 1.65
N ARG A 221 -13.82 13.76 1.81
CA ARG A 221 -14.50 14.71 2.68
C ARG A 221 -14.52 14.19 4.10
N VAL A 222 -14.57 15.12 5.03
CA VAL A 222 -14.58 14.83 6.45
C VAL A 222 -15.85 15.44 7.03
N ALA A 223 -16.65 14.58 7.64
CA ALA A 223 -17.85 14.98 8.35
C ALA A 223 -17.77 14.51 9.80
N GLY A 224 -18.24 15.34 10.70
CA GLY A 224 -18.32 14.98 12.11
C GLY A 224 -19.29 15.87 12.85
N ALA A 225 -19.41 15.59 14.15
CA ALA A 225 -20.21 16.41 15.02
C ALA A 225 -19.54 16.59 16.37
N PHE A 226 -19.84 17.70 17.03
CA PHE A 226 -19.50 17.92 18.42
C PHE A 226 -20.66 18.60 19.15
N THR A 227 -20.80 18.29 20.44
CA THR A 227 -21.84 18.86 21.28
C THR A 227 -21.17 19.71 22.36
N PRO A 228 -21.19 21.05 22.25
CA PRO A 228 -20.70 21.89 23.32
C PRO A 228 -21.59 21.74 24.57
N THR A 229 -20.97 21.52 25.73
CA THR A 229 -21.64 21.62 27.03
C THR A 229 -22.00 23.08 27.31
N ALA A 230 -23.26 23.32 27.66
CA ALA A 230 -23.74 24.62 28.12
C ALA A 230 -23.69 24.70 29.65
N TYR A 231 -23.40 25.89 30.20
CA TYR A 231 -23.70 26.31 31.58
C TYR A 231 -24.42 27.67 31.53
N GLY A 232 -25.29 27.98 32.50
CA GLY A 232 -26.20 29.15 32.46
C GLY A 232 -25.95 30.25 33.51
N VAL A 233 -26.20 31.53 33.13
CA VAL A 233 -26.15 32.83 33.92
C VAL A 233 -27.02 33.93 33.17
N ALA A 234 -27.75 34.94 33.75
CA ALA A 234 -29.09 35.52 33.28
C ALA A 234 -29.01 36.77 32.47
N TRP A 235 -30.19 37.00 31.87
CA TRP A 235 -30.78 38.31 31.67
C TRP A 235 -32.05 38.62 32.48
N PHE A 236 -32.18 39.90 32.85
CA PHE A 236 -33.42 40.57 33.26
C PHE A 236 -33.99 41.38 32.07
N LEU A 237 -35.31 41.26 31.84
CA LEU A 237 -36.22 42.11 31.06
C LEU A 237 -35.79 42.59 29.65
N PHE A 238 -36.26 41.92 28.58
CA PHE A 238 -36.93 42.43 27.35
C PHE A 238 -36.88 41.36 26.22
N PRO A 239 -37.84 41.32 25.27
CA PRO A 239 -37.98 40.20 24.35
C PRO A 239 -37.14 40.38 23.08
N SER A 240 -35.96 39.75 23.02
CA SER A 240 -35.32 39.41 21.74
C SER A 240 -35.41 37.89 21.50
N ARG A 241 -36.01 37.51 20.38
CA ARG A 241 -36.11 36.14 19.88
C ARG A 241 -34.96 35.90 18.91
N GLU A 242 -33.88 35.28 19.37
CA GLU A 242 -32.97 34.42 18.58
C GLU A 242 -31.84 33.93 19.50
N ARG A 243 -31.68 32.60 19.64
CA ARG A 243 -30.72 31.96 20.56
C ARG A 243 -29.95 30.87 19.81
N ALA A 244 -28.68 30.65 20.14
CA ALA A 244 -28.01 29.39 19.76
C ALA A 244 -28.35 28.41 20.86
N ALA A 245 -29.08 27.36 20.55
CA ALA A 245 -29.35 26.32 21.53
C ALA A 245 -28.10 25.44 21.73
N SER A 246 -27.87 24.98 22.96
CA SER A 246 -27.09 23.76 23.19
C SER A 246 -27.58 22.66 22.25
N GLY A 247 -26.67 21.91 21.63
CA GLY A 247 -27.05 20.84 20.71
C GLY A 247 -25.93 20.46 19.79
N GLU A 248 -26.07 19.30 19.15
CA GLU A 248 -25.12 18.77 18.18
C GLU A 248 -24.82 19.83 17.10
N ARG A 249 -23.53 20.02 16.80
CA ARG A 249 -23.06 20.84 15.70
C ARG A 249 -22.33 19.95 14.72
N LYS A 250 -22.90 19.83 13.53
CA LYS A 250 -22.29 19.12 12.41
C LYS A 250 -21.30 20.05 11.71
N PHE A 251 -20.20 19.48 11.25
CA PHE A 251 -19.27 20.15 10.35
C PHE A 251 -18.99 19.24 9.17
N GLU A 252 -18.74 19.87 8.03
CA GLU A 252 -18.27 19.24 6.81
C GLU A 252 -17.08 20.06 6.32
N GLY A 253 -16.01 19.38 5.93
CA GLY A 253 -14.86 19.99 5.30
C GLY A 253 -14.30 19.06 4.24
N ASP A 254 -13.82 19.62 3.15
CA ASP A 254 -12.95 18.85 2.27
C ASP A 254 -11.60 18.69 2.96
N SER A 255 -10.96 17.52 2.78
CA SER A 255 -9.58 17.35 3.23
C SER A 255 -8.63 18.37 2.60
N GLY A 256 -9.02 19.04 1.51
CA GLY A 256 -8.48 20.31 1.04
C GLY A 256 -7.00 20.27 0.70
N ASP A 257 -6.66 20.01 -0.57
CA ASP A 257 -5.32 20.14 -1.16
C ASP A 257 -4.17 19.60 -0.27
N LEU A 258 -4.46 18.53 0.49
CA LEU A 258 -3.46 17.79 1.26
C LEU A 258 -2.65 16.99 0.27
N ARG A 259 -1.67 17.69 -0.29
CA ARG A 259 -0.63 17.13 -1.13
C ARG A 259 -0.07 15.88 -0.48
N ARG A 260 -0.38 14.77 -1.14
CA ARG A 260 0.41 13.55 -1.25
C ARG A 260 0.63 12.88 0.11
N SER A 261 -0.12 11.81 0.36
CA SER A 261 0.54 10.62 0.89
C SER A 261 1.86 10.45 0.11
N GLN A 262 2.99 10.29 0.81
CA GLN A 262 4.28 10.17 0.13
C GLN A 262 4.15 9.05 -0.91
N PRO A 263 4.76 9.20 -2.10
CA PRO A 263 4.82 8.14 -3.09
C PRO A 263 5.12 6.77 -2.45
N GLY A 264 4.17 5.84 -2.52
CA GLY A 264 4.29 4.50 -1.93
C GLY A 264 3.67 4.30 -0.54
N ASP A 265 2.98 5.28 0.01
CA ASP A 265 2.26 5.14 1.29
C ASP A 265 0.98 4.28 1.18
N LEU A 266 0.42 4.13 -0.02
CA LEU A 266 -0.83 3.39 -0.23
C LEU A 266 -0.60 1.90 -0.48
N LEU A 267 0.08 1.56 -1.56
CA LEU A 267 0.42 0.20 -1.91
C LEU A 267 1.92 0.12 -2.18
N PRO A 268 2.65 -0.81 -1.56
CA PRO A 268 4.03 -1.04 -1.92
C PRO A 268 4.12 -1.91 -3.17
N TYR A 269 4.90 -1.44 -4.15
CA TYR A 269 5.03 -2.09 -5.45
C TYR A 269 6.44 -1.98 -6.00
N VAL A 270 6.74 -2.77 -7.03
CA VAL A 270 7.91 -2.60 -7.87
C VAL A 270 7.48 -2.42 -9.32
N ARG A 271 8.14 -1.49 -10.01
CA ARG A 271 7.97 -1.27 -11.46
C ARG A 271 8.92 -2.17 -12.23
N LEU A 272 8.36 -3.00 -13.10
CA LEU A 272 9.10 -3.91 -13.98
C LEU A 272 8.64 -3.69 -15.41
N LEU A 273 9.52 -3.95 -16.38
CA LEU A 273 9.17 -3.82 -17.79
C LEU A 273 8.06 -4.81 -18.11
N GLY A 274 6.94 -4.29 -18.60
CA GLY A 274 5.86 -5.11 -19.11
C GLY A 274 6.11 -5.56 -20.52
N CYS A 275 6.04 -6.86 -20.76
CA CYS A 275 6.10 -7.41 -22.11
C CYS A 275 4.94 -8.39 -22.33
N ILE A 276 4.49 -8.49 -23.59
CA ILE A 276 3.58 -9.54 -24.05
C ILE A 276 4.31 -10.44 -25.04
N LYS A 277 4.09 -11.75 -24.93
CA LYS A 277 4.65 -12.72 -25.86
C LYS A 277 3.86 -12.71 -27.18
N THR A 278 4.55 -12.45 -28.30
CA THR A 278 3.94 -12.40 -29.64
C THR A 278 4.47 -13.47 -30.59
N GLY A 279 5.68 -13.98 -30.38
CA GLY A 279 6.22 -15.07 -31.19
C GLY A 279 5.62 -16.44 -30.81
N LEU A 280 5.49 -17.32 -31.82
CA LEU A 280 4.96 -18.67 -31.65
C LEU A 280 5.67 -19.45 -30.54
N VAL A 281 4.91 -20.30 -29.86
CA VAL A 281 5.43 -21.25 -28.88
C VAL A 281 6.48 -22.11 -29.57
N ALA A 282 7.73 -22.03 -29.13
CA ALA A 282 8.75 -22.96 -29.59
C ALA A 282 8.39 -24.36 -29.10
N ASP A 283 8.61 -25.40 -29.91
CA ASP A 283 8.49 -26.78 -29.46
C ASP A 283 9.33 -26.96 -28.19
N ALA A 284 8.65 -27.16 -27.06
CA ALA A 284 9.26 -27.22 -25.75
C ALA A 284 10.18 -28.45 -25.71
N ALA A 285 11.49 -28.23 -25.70
CA ALA A 285 12.44 -29.29 -25.39
C ALA A 285 12.49 -29.52 -23.87
N ASP A 286 12.39 -28.44 -23.09
CA ASP A 286 12.42 -28.46 -21.63
C ASP A 286 11.07 -28.05 -21.03
N PRO A 287 10.56 -28.77 -20.02
CA PRO A 287 9.33 -28.41 -19.34
C PRO A 287 9.51 -27.11 -18.56
N LEU A 288 8.45 -26.30 -18.50
CA LEU A 288 8.39 -25.18 -17.57
C LEU A 288 8.35 -25.72 -16.12
N PRO A 289 8.90 -24.98 -15.13
CA PRO A 289 8.90 -25.47 -13.76
C PRO A 289 7.47 -25.59 -13.21
N GLU A 290 7.24 -26.63 -12.43
CA GLU A 290 5.94 -26.87 -11.79
C GLU A 290 5.56 -25.70 -10.86
N GLY A 291 4.27 -25.37 -10.84
CA GLY A 291 3.74 -24.28 -10.01
C GLY A 291 4.03 -22.88 -10.53
N MET A 292 4.71 -22.72 -11.67
CA MET A 292 4.81 -21.43 -12.35
C MET A 292 3.41 -20.88 -12.64
N THR A 293 3.16 -19.63 -12.26
CA THR A 293 1.93 -18.91 -12.55
C THR A 293 2.23 -17.84 -13.59
N ILE A 294 1.30 -17.58 -14.51
CA ILE A 294 1.42 -16.50 -15.51
C ILE A 294 0.11 -15.74 -15.63
N PHE A 295 0.19 -14.51 -16.12
CA PHE A 295 -0.98 -13.78 -16.61
C PHE A 295 -1.11 -14.01 -18.10
N HIS A 296 -2.25 -14.51 -18.55
CA HIS A 296 -2.50 -14.78 -19.96
C HIS A 296 -3.70 -13.95 -20.44
N GLY A 297 -3.50 -13.22 -21.54
CA GLY A 297 -4.49 -12.33 -22.15
C GLY A 297 -5.44 -12.99 -23.13
N GLY A 298 -5.25 -14.27 -23.43
CA GLY A 298 -6.03 -14.98 -24.43
C GLY A 298 -7.44 -15.35 -23.98
N GLN A 299 -8.02 -16.33 -24.68
CA GLN A 299 -9.40 -16.78 -24.50
C GLN A 299 -9.74 -17.15 -23.04
N SER A 300 -11.02 -17.29 -22.73
CA SER A 300 -11.52 -17.59 -21.37
C SER A 300 -10.98 -18.88 -20.74
N ASN A 301 -10.27 -19.72 -21.50
CA ASN A 301 -9.68 -20.96 -21.04
C ASN A 301 -8.16 -20.83 -20.94
N CYS A 302 -7.57 -21.48 -19.93
CA CYS A 302 -6.12 -21.58 -19.83
C CYS A 302 -5.54 -22.33 -21.05
N PRO A 303 -4.31 -21.99 -21.51
CA PRO A 303 -3.64 -22.72 -22.57
C PRO A 303 -3.47 -24.20 -22.23
N SER A 304 -3.26 -25.05 -23.24
CA SER A 304 -3.01 -26.47 -23.02
C SER A 304 -1.86 -26.70 -22.04
N GLY A 305 -2.05 -27.57 -21.06
CA GLY A 305 -1.08 -27.84 -19.99
C GLY A 305 -1.15 -26.87 -18.81
N TRP A 306 -2.00 -25.84 -18.87
CA TRP A 306 -2.21 -24.87 -17.79
C TRP A 306 -3.57 -25.05 -17.14
N ARG A 307 -3.66 -24.67 -15.86
CA ARG A 307 -4.91 -24.61 -15.11
C ARG A 307 -5.07 -23.26 -14.44
N PRO A 308 -6.31 -22.84 -14.13
CA PRO A 308 -6.52 -21.70 -13.23
C PRO A 308 -5.88 -21.96 -11.86
N THR A 309 -5.48 -20.87 -11.19
CA THR A 309 -5.07 -20.88 -9.78
C THR A 309 -6.21 -20.29 -8.94
N PRO A 310 -7.24 -21.08 -8.60
CA PRO A 310 -8.50 -20.56 -8.03
C PRO A 310 -8.30 -19.78 -6.73
N GLU A 311 -7.26 -20.08 -5.96
CA GLU A 311 -6.98 -19.41 -4.70
C GLU A 311 -6.63 -17.93 -4.83
N THR A 312 -6.21 -17.52 -6.02
CA THR A 312 -5.83 -16.15 -6.34
C THR A 312 -6.97 -15.33 -6.94
N ALA A 313 -8.10 -15.96 -7.29
CA ALA A 313 -9.22 -15.32 -7.97
C ALA A 313 -9.74 -14.11 -7.16
N GLY A 314 -9.77 -12.95 -7.81
CA GLY A 314 -10.22 -11.71 -7.18
C GLY A 314 -9.32 -11.20 -6.05
N ARG A 315 -8.02 -11.55 -6.05
CA ARG A 315 -7.04 -11.05 -5.07
C ARG A 315 -5.84 -10.46 -5.78
N PHE A 316 -5.26 -9.41 -5.20
CA PHE A 316 -3.96 -8.94 -5.62
C PHE A 316 -2.88 -9.93 -5.17
N VAL A 317 -2.02 -10.34 -6.10
CA VAL A 317 -0.89 -11.24 -5.80
C VAL A 317 0.29 -10.41 -5.33
N VAL A 318 0.73 -10.67 -4.11
CA VAL A 318 1.88 -10.02 -3.45
C VAL A 318 3.04 -10.99 -3.45
N ALA A 319 4.22 -10.52 -3.84
CA ALA A 319 5.43 -11.31 -3.76
C ALA A 319 5.75 -11.60 -2.28
N SER A 320 5.84 -12.88 -1.91
CA SER A 320 6.02 -13.32 -0.53
C SER A 320 7.22 -12.63 0.15
N PRO A 321 7.05 -11.97 1.30
CA PRO A 321 8.17 -11.60 2.16
C PRO A 321 8.76 -12.85 2.84
N ALA A 322 9.91 -12.69 3.49
CA ALA A 322 10.51 -13.78 4.26
C ALA A 322 9.52 -14.29 5.34
N GLY A 323 9.34 -15.62 5.41
CA GLY A 323 8.44 -16.27 6.37
C GLY A 323 6.95 -16.27 6.01
N ALA A 324 6.54 -15.68 4.88
CA ALA A 324 5.18 -15.85 4.37
C ALA A 324 4.97 -17.27 3.83
N LYS A 325 3.78 -17.82 4.06
CA LYS A 325 3.38 -19.11 3.50
C LYS A 325 2.80 -18.91 2.09
N PRO A 326 3.04 -19.81 1.13
CA PRO A 326 2.33 -19.80 -0.14
C PRO A 326 0.82 -19.79 0.09
N PHE A 327 0.12 -19.05 -0.74
CA PHE A 327 -1.34 -18.86 -0.66
C PHE A 327 -1.84 -18.25 0.66
N GLN A 328 -0.99 -17.60 1.45
CA GLN A 328 -1.45 -16.86 2.63
C GLN A 328 -2.34 -15.69 2.19
N LYS A 329 -3.66 -15.84 2.38
CA LYS A 329 -4.70 -14.84 2.10
C LYS A 329 -4.73 -13.81 3.24
N PHE A 330 -4.85 -12.52 2.91
CA PHE A 330 -4.92 -11.44 3.90
C PHE A 330 -5.61 -10.20 3.32
N GLY A 331 -5.80 -9.18 4.15
CA GLY A 331 -6.68 -8.05 3.83
C GLY A 331 -8.15 -8.47 3.88
N SER A 332 -8.93 -7.98 2.93
CA SER A 332 -10.38 -8.22 2.86
C SER A 332 -10.76 -9.48 2.06
N THR A 333 -12.07 -9.69 1.89
CA THR A 333 -12.64 -10.79 1.07
C THR A 333 -12.26 -10.61 -0.41
N PRO A 334 -12.09 -11.68 -1.21
CA PRO A 334 -11.79 -11.52 -2.64
C PRO A 334 -12.88 -10.71 -3.35
N PHE A 335 -12.52 -10.07 -4.46
CA PHE A 335 -13.51 -9.53 -5.39
C PHE A 335 -14.37 -10.67 -5.94
N THR A 336 -15.67 -10.41 -6.08
CA THR A 336 -16.61 -11.40 -6.62
C THR A 336 -17.19 -11.00 -7.95
N THR A 337 -16.93 -9.78 -8.41
CA THR A 337 -17.46 -9.25 -9.66
C THR A 337 -16.42 -8.39 -10.35
N ASP A 338 -16.43 -8.46 -11.68
CA ASP A 338 -15.62 -7.63 -12.56
C ASP A 338 -15.87 -6.14 -12.30
N GLY A 339 -14.79 -5.36 -12.22
CA GLY A 339 -14.87 -3.92 -12.02
C GLY A 339 -15.39 -3.48 -10.64
N GLU A 340 -15.53 -4.41 -9.69
CA GLU A 340 -15.91 -4.09 -8.31
C GLU A 340 -14.98 -3.00 -7.76
N ARG A 341 -15.59 -1.93 -7.25
CA ARG A 341 -14.89 -0.84 -6.58
C ARG A 341 -15.08 -0.97 -5.09
N ARG A 342 -14.00 -0.83 -4.34
CA ARG A 342 -14.05 -0.81 -2.88
C ARG A 342 -13.73 0.55 -2.37
N SER A 343 -14.49 0.91 -1.35
CA SER A 343 -14.27 2.10 -0.58
C SER A 343 -13.77 1.73 0.80
N HIS A 344 -13.04 2.67 1.40
CA HIS A 344 -12.59 2.63 2.79
C HIS A 344 -12.83 3.99 3.44
N THR A 345 -12.86 4.01 4.77
CA THR A 345 -13.06 5.23 5.57
C THR A 345 -12.03 5.27 6.69
N HIS A 346 -11.59 6.47 7.06
CA HIS A 346 -10.70 6.67 8.19
C HIS A 346 -11.49 7.15 9.41
N PRO A 347 -11.37 6.48 10.56
CA PRO A 347 -11.81 7.06 11.81
C PRO A 347 -10.85 8.18 12.23
N PHE A 348 -11.40 9.21 12.86
CA PHE A 348 -10.63 10.37 13.26
C PHE A 348 -11.16 10.86 14.64
N ALA A 349 -10.27 11.19 15.57
CA ALA A 349 -10.57 11.92 16.79
C ALA A 349 -9.56 13.07 17.06
N THR A 350 -10.05 14.23 17.52
CA THR A 350 -9.24 15.39 17.88
C THR A 350 -9.89 16.24 18.98
N ASP A 351 -9.16 17.25 19.40
CA ASP A 351 -9.53 18.21 20.42
C ASP A 351 -9.64 19.61 19.78
N VAL A 352 -10.76 20.29 19.95
CA VAL A 352 -11.01 21.65 19.46
C VAL A 352 -11.08 22.62 20.62
N ARG A 353 -10.17 23.58 20.63
CA ARG A 353 -10.16 24.64 21.63
C ARG A 353 -11.03 25.81 21.19
N LEU A 354 -12.10 26.06 21.93
CA LEU A 354 -12.84 27.31 21.85
C LEU A 354 -12.18 28.31 22.79
N GLU A 355 -11.66 29.41 22.26
CA GLU A 355 -11.09 30.47 23.09
C GLU A 355 -12.19 31.25 23.81
N SER A 356 -11.84 31.77 24.99
CA SER A 356 -12.73 32.67 25.72
C SER A 356 -12.94 33.96 24.95
N SER A 357 -14.19 34.43 24.95
CA SER A 357 -14.55 35.77 24.52
C SER A 357 -15.13 36.48 25.73
N ASN A 358 -14.67 37.71 25.97
CA ASN A 358 -15.15 38.49 27.09
C ASN A 358 -16.54 39.01 26.73
N LEU A 359 -17.57 38.45 27.36
CA LEU A 359 -18.94 38.92 27.29
C LEU A 359 -19.32 39.44 28.68
N CYS A 360 -19.51 40.75 28.86
CA CYS A 360 -20.12 41.24 30.10
C CYS A 360 -21.64 41.08 30.01
N LEU A 361 -22.18 40.25 30.91
CA LEU A 361 -23.60 40.01 31.11
C LEU A 361 -23.98 40.41 32.55
N ASP A 362 -25.13 41.04 32.75
CA ASP A 362 -25.65 41.42 34.07
C ASP A 362 -26.95 40.62 34.35
N GLY A 363 -26.86 39.52 35.13
CA GLY A 363 -27.98 38.63 35.56
C GLY A 363 -27.61 37.12 35.71
N ASN A 364 -28.48 36.22 36.29
CA ASN A 364 -28.49 34.67 36.43
C ASN A 364 -29.63 33.73 35.76
N ASP A 365 -29.44 33.05 34.58
CA ASP A 365 -30.37 32.41 33.57
C ASP A 365 -30.00 32.54 32.04
N ASP A 366 -29.00 31.79 31.54
CA ASP A 366 -28.68 31.66 30.10
C ASP A 366 -28.85 30.21 29.66
N LYS A 367 -29.47 30.04 28.50
CA LYS A 367 -29.42 28.79 27.74
C LYS A 367 -28.87 29.13 26.37
N GLY A 368 -27.58 28.88 26.12
CA GLY A 368 -27.10 28.87 24.73
C GLY A 368 -25.64 29.17 24.40
N LEU A 369 -24.83 29.69 25.32
CA LEU A 369 -23.43 30.02 25.01
C LEU A 369 -22.50 28.82 25.24
N ALA A 370 -21.64 28.53 24.28
CA ALA A 370 -20.61 27.51 24.41
C ALA A 370 -19.46 28.02 25.29
N HIS A 371 -18.98 27.20 26.22
CA HIS A 371 -17.87 27.54 27.10
C HIS A 371 -16.54 27.62 26.32
N SER A 372 -15.59 28.40 26.80
CA SER A 372 -14.21 28.33 26.32
C SER A 372 -13.55 27.07 26.85
N GLY A 373 -13.05 26.21 25.99
CA GLY A 373 -12.47 24.97 26.46
C GLY A 373 -12.12 24.04 25.32
N THR A 374 -11.59 22.90 25.69
CA THR A 374 -11.23 21.85 24.74
C THR A 374 -12.38 20.86 24.60
N TYR A 375 -12.91 20.72 23.39
CA TYR A 375 -13.98 19.81 23.05
C TYR A 375 -13.44 18.65 22.23
N LYS A 376 -13.78 17.43 22.63
CA LYS A 376 -13.46 16.25 21.85
C LYS A 376 -14.38 16.17 20.64
N ILE A 377 -13.79 15.95 19.48
CA ILE A 377 -14.48 15.71 18.22
C ILE A 377 -14.02 14.36 17.70
N SER A 378 -14.96 13.56 17.22
CA SER A 378 -14.67 12.34 16.49
C SER A 378 -15.60 12.18 15.30
N GLY A 379 -15.12 11.51 14.26
CA GLY A 379 -15.92 11.21 13.08
C GLY A 379 -15.27 10.18 12.17
N ARG A 380 -15.76 10.12 10.94
CA ARG A 380 -15.18 9.32 9.86
C ARG A 380 -15.07 10.18 8.60
N THR A 381 -14.07 9.88 7.78
CA THR A 381 -14.08 10.34 6.40
C THR A 381 -15.24 9.70 5.65
N ASP A 382 -15.70 10.34 4.59
CA ASP A 382 -16.53 9.65 3.61
C ASP A 382 -15.74 8.55 2.87
N PRO A 383 -16.45 7.59 2.25
CA PRO A 383 -15.80 6.51 1.53
C PRO A 383 -15.08 7.05 0.29
N ALA A 384 -13.78 6.71 0.14
CA ALA A 384 -13.01 7.00 -1.08
C ALA A 384 -13.35 6.05 -2.24
#